data_AF-A0A4P9YBJ8-F1
#
_entry.id   AF-A0A4P9YBJ8-F1
#
_cell.length_a   1.000
_cell.length_b   1.000
_cell.length_c   1.000
_cell.angle_alpha   90.00
_cell.angle_beta   90.00
_cell.angle_gamma   90.00
#
_symmetry.space_group_name_H-M   'P 1'
#
loop_
_entity.id
_entity.type
_entity.pdbx_description
1 polymer ?
#
loop_
_entity_poly.entity_id
_entity_poly.type
_entity_poly.pdbx_seq_one_letter_code
_entity_poly.pdbx_strand_id
1 'polypeptide(L)'
;MAAKASNKKRKKSEVDEKLENGNCDTKTNVSTEEQPLAELEATSLPIVFQCLKCKTIVSDSISWNGIDMNLMLMSVKSITPFARKSDKTKSDSSKNKYMDVECGNCGVGIGKYYIETEPDMADLF
;
A
#
# COMPACT_ATOMS: atom_id res chain seq x y z
N MET A 1 -12.35 -50.89 6.28
CA MET A 1 -10.92 -50.61 6.50
C MET A 1 -10.17 -50.97 5.23
N ALA A 2 -9.57 -49.99 4.53
CA ALA A 2 -8.40 -50.16 3.65
C ALA A 2 -8.18 -48.86 2.86
N ALA A 3 -7.30 -47.98 3.34
CA ALA A 3 -6.65 -46.96 2.53
C ALA A 3 -5.27 -47.50 2.13
N LYS A 4 -4.99 -47.52 0.82
CA LYS A 4 -3.66 -47.85 0.26
C LYS A 4 -2.86 -46.56 0.04
N ALA A 5 -1.59 -46.62 0.43
CA ALA A 5 -0.63 -45.53 0.43
C ALA A 5 0.17 -45.38 -0.88
N SER A 6 0.65 -44.14 -1.13
CA SER A 6 1.91 -43.68 -1.77
C SER A 6 2.25 -44.16 -3.21
N ASN A 7 2.89 -43.40 -4.13
CA ASN A 7 4.01 -42.45 -3.99
C ASN A 7 4.28 -41.68 -5.32
N LYS A 8 4.59 -40.38 -5.23
CA LYS A 8 5.65 -39.58 -5.91
C LYS A 8 6.18 -39.95 -7.33
N LYS A 9 6.06 -39.03 -8.32
CA LYS A 9 7.18 -38.40 -9.09
C LYS A 9 6.72 -37.35 -10.12
N ARG A 10 7.57 -36.32 -10.31
CA ARG A 10 7.47 -35.15 -11.21
C ARG A 10 7.70 -35.50 -12.69
N LYS A 11 7.18 -34.68 -13.62
CA LYS A 11 7.74 -34.51 -14.97
C LYS A 11 7.51 -33.07 -15.51
N LYS A 12 8.59 -32.46 -16.01
CA LYS A 12 8.70 -31.17 -16.71
C LYS A 12 8.60 -31.42 -18.22
N SER A 13 8.06 -30.50 -19.00
CA SER A 13 8.23 -30.48 -20.47
C SER A 13 8.29 -29.06 -21.00
N GLU A 14 9.45 -28.72 -21.57
CA GLU A 14 9.71 -27.66 -22.55
C GLU A 14 8.98 -27.96 -23.86
N VAL A 15 8.62 -26.92 -24.62
CA VAL A 15 8.36 -27.02 -26.07
C VAL A 15 9.01 -25.83 -26.77
N ASP A 16 9.80 -26.23 -27.76
CA ASP A 16 10.68 -25.49 -28.65
C ASP A 16 10.00 -24.55 -29.66
N GLU A 17 10.88 -23.68 -30.14
CA GLU A 17 10.82 -22.67 -31.19
C GLU A 17 10.69 -23.26 -32.62
N LYS A 18 10.04 -22.51 -33.53
CA LYS A 18 10.42 -22.19 -34.94
C LYS A 18 9.25 -22.13 -35.93
N LEU A 19 9.24 -21.07 -36.75
CA LEU A 19 8.90 -21.01 -38.20
C LEU A 19 8.95 -19.51 -38.63
N GLU A 20 10.06 -19.05 -39.19
CA GLU A 20 10.32 -18.83 -40.62
C GLU A 20 9.70 -17.56 -41.27
N ASN A 21 10.59 -16.60 -41.52
CA ASN A 21 10.80 -15.76 -42.71
C ASN A 21 9.61 -15.26 -43.54
N GLY A 22 9.41 -13.94 -43.52
CA GLY A 22 8.74 -13.17 -44.57
C GLY A 22 9.47 -11.84 -44.82
N ASN A 23 10.14 -11.73 -45.96
CA ASN A 23 10.83 -10.54 -46.46
C ASN A 23 9.82 -9.44 -46.85
N CYS A 24 10.09 -8.19 -46.49
CA CYS A 24 9.48 -7.00 -47.10
C CYS A 24 10.41 -5.80 -46.90
N ASP A 25 11.19 -5.49 -47.94
CA ASP A 25 11.93 -4.25 -48.08
C ASP A 25 10.98 -3.05 -48.05
N THR A 26 11.07 -2.21 -47.02
CA THR A 26 10.67 -0.81 -47.14
C THR A 26 11.64 0.06 -46.36
N LYS A 27 12.47 0.80 -47.08
CA LYS A 27 13.28 1.88 -46.51
C LYS A 27 12.34 2.97 -46.02
N THR A 28 12.09 3.03 -44.72
CA THR A 28 11.42 4.16 -44.10
C THR A 28 12.42 4.85 -43.18
N ASN A 29 12.83 6.04 -43.61
CA ASN A 29 13.69 6.96 -42.90
C ASN A 29 12.92 7.42 -41.65
N VAL A 30 13.15 6.81 -40.49
CA VAL A 30 12.62 7.31 -39.21
C VAL A 30 13.54 8.45 -38.79
N SER A 31 13.17 9.66 -39.23
CA SER A 31 13.65 10.89 -38.60
C SER A 31 13.23 10.82 -37.13
N THR A 32 14.20 10.55 -36.26
CA THR A 32 14.02 10.67 -34.81
C THR A 32 13.97 12.16 -34.52
N GLU A 33 12.79 12.75 -34.68
CA GLU A 33 12.51 14.02 -34.04
C GLU A 33 12.40 13.71 -32.55
N GLU A 34 13.46 14.03 -31.80
CA GLU A 34 13.41 14.12 -30.35
C GLU A 34 12.35 15.16 -30.00
N GLN A 35 11.14 14.70 -29.71
CA GLN A 35 10.15 15.55 -29.08
C GLN A 35 10.74 15.95 -27.71
N PRO A 36 10.79 17.25 -27.38
CA PRO A 36 11.22 17.66 -26.06
C PRO A 36 10.31 16.96 -25.06
N LEU A 37 10.92 16.21 -24.15
CA LEU A 37 10.25 15.60 -23.00
C LEU A 37 9.73 16.77 -22.18
N ALA A 38 8.50 17.22 -22.49
CA ALA A 38 7.79 18.16 -21.66
C ALA A 38 7.70 17.48 -20.29
N GLU A 39 8.49 17.98 -19.35
CA GLU A 39 8.41 17.64 -17.95
C GLU A 39 7.00 18.04 -17.54
N LEU A 40 6.08 17.08 -17.61
CA LEU A 40 4.75 17.22 -17.05
C LEU A 40 5.01 17.45 -15.57
N GLU A 41 4.93 18.71 -15.14
CA GLU A 41 4.75 19.05 -13.74
C GLU A 41 3.53 18.26 -13.30
N ALA A 42 3.77 17.09 -12.72
CA ALA A 42 2.75 16.24 -12.19
C ALA A 42 2.17 17.02 -11.02
N THR A 43 1.10 17.76 -11.30
CA THR A 43 0.23 18.32 -10.28
C THR A 43 -0.45 17.14 -9.60
N SER A 44 0.31 16.47 -8.73
CA SER A 44 -0.16 15.29 -8.02
C SER A 44 -1.29 15.74 -7.11
N LEU A 45 -2.50 15.31 -7.44
CA LEU A 45 -3.65 15.55 -6.59
C LEU A 45 -3.43 14.87 -5.23
N PRO A 46 -3.89 15.47 -4.12
CA PRO A 46 -3.84 14.82 -2.82
C PRO A 46 -4.52 13.46 -2.84
N ILE A 47 -3.90 12.48 -2.20
CA ILE A 47 -4.46 11.14 -2.01
C ILE A 47 -5.34 11.18 -0.77
N VAL A 48 -6.55 10.61 -0.84
CA VAL A 48 -7.44 10.46 0.32
C VAL A 48 -7.40 9.04 0.85
N PHE A 49 -7.40 8.91 2.18
CA PHE A 49 -7.43 7.62 2.86
C PHE A 49 -8.84 7.30 3.31
N GLN A 50 -9.32 6.10 2.96
CA GLN A 50 -10.68 5.67 3.21
C GLN A 50 -10.72 4.43 4.10
N CYS A 51 -11.71 4.38 5.00
CA CYS A 51 -12.04 3.17 5.74
C CYS A 51 -12.33 2.03 4.76
N LEU A 52 -11.60 0.91 4.88
CA LEU A 52 -11.74 -0.22 3.95
C LEU A 52 -13.16 -0.80 3.90
N LYS A 53 -13.85 -0.84 5.05
CA LYS A 53 -15.20 -1.40 5.21
C LYS A 53 -16.31 -0.56 4.56
N CYS A 54 -16.38 0.74 4.82
CA CYS A 54 -17.51 1.60 4.42
C CYS A 54 -17.14 2.76 3.49
N LYS A 55 -15.86 2.86 3.09
CA LYS A 55 -15.32 3.89 2.18
C LYS A 55 -15.39 5.34 2.68
N THR A 56 -15.83 5.58 3.91
CA THR A 56 -15.75 6.90 4.55
C THR A 56 -14.30 7.39 4.60
N ILE A 57 -14.07 8.64 4.20
CA ILE A 57 -12.75 9.29 4.23
C ILE A 57 -12.35 9.57 5.68
N VAL A 58 -11.14 9.17 6.05
CA VAL A 58 -10.61 9.26 7.42
C VAL A 58 -9.38 10.16 7.53
N SER A 59 -8.65 10.42 6.43
CA SER A 59 -7.49 11.32 6.38
C SER A 59 -7.09 11.57 4.91
N ASP A 60 -6.01 12.31 4.69
CA ASP A 60 -5.42 12.61 3.38
C ASP A 60 -3.88 12.71 3.45
N SER A 61 -3.24 12.72 2.28
CA SER A 61 -1.79 12.77 2.14
C SER A 61 -1.18 14.13 2.50
N ILE A 62 -1.97 15.19 2.64
CA ILE A 62 -1.46 16.50 3.09
C ILE A 62 -1.06 16.41 4.57
N SER A 63 -1.76 15.55 5.32
CA SER A 63 -1.46 15.28 6.72
C SER A 63 -0.41 14.19 6.95
N TRP A 64 0.24 13.65 5.91
CA TRP A 64 1.26 12.60 6.05
C TRP A 64 2.38 13.03 7.02
N ASN A 65 2.73 12.17 7.99
CA ASN A 65 3.91 12.35 8.83
C ASN A 65 5.06 11.39 8.47
N GLY A 66 4.79 10.08 8.40
CA GLY A 66 5.80 9.07 8.10
C GLY A 66 5.21 7.70 7.73
N ILE A 67 6.06 6.80 7.28
CA ILE A 67 5.73 5.40 7.07
C ILE A 67 6.80 4.53 7.71
N ASP A 68 6.37 3.54 8.47
CA ASP A 68 7.18 2.41 8.89
C ASP A 68 6.73 1.17 8.11
N MET A 69 7.55 0.74 7.15
CA MET A 69 7.27 -0.42 6.32
C MET A 69 7.41 -1.75 7.06
N ASN A 70 8.20 -1.81 8.14
CA ASN A 70 8.34 -3.03 8.95
C ASN A 70 7.07 -3.29 9.76
N LEU A 71 6.47 -2.22 10.29
CA LEU A 71 5.21 -2.28 11.01
C LEU A 71 3.99 -2.24 10.08
N MET A 72 4.20 -1.96 8.79
CA MET A 72 3.16 -1.65 7.81
C MET A 72 2.21 -0.55 8.32
N LEU A 73 2.80 0.48 8.93
CA LEU A 73 2.10 1.61 9.52
C LEU A 73 2.41 2.88 8.73
N MET A 74 1.37 3.66 8.47
CA MET A 74 1.48 5.03 8.02
C MET A 74 0.93 5.93 9.12
N SER A 75 1.66 6.99 9.42
CA SER A 75 1.24 8.00 10.38
C SER A 75 0.81 9.27 9.66
N VAL A 76 -0.25 9.87 10.20
CA VAL A 76 -0.82 11.12 9.74
C VAL A 76 -0.98 12.05 10.94
N LYS A 77 -0.69 13.33 10.73
CA LYS A 77 -0.82 14.40 11.73
C LYS A 77 -2.28 14.71 12.07
N SER A 78 -3.20 14.38 11.17
CA SER A 78 -4.61 14.71 11.31
C SER A 78 -5.53 13.65 10.71
N ILE A 79 -6.74 13.56 11.29
CA ILE A 79 -7.83 12.70 10.84
C ILE A 79 -9.10 13.54 10.69
N THR A 80 -10.02 13.10 9.84
CA THR A 80 -11.32 13.76 9.67
C THR A 80 -12.23 13.51 10.88
N PRO A 81 -13.30 14.30 11.10
CA PRO A 81 -14.30 14.03 12.14
C PRO A 81 -15.01 12.68 12.03
N PHE A 82 -14.86 11.98 10.91
CA PHE A 82 -15.38 10.64 10.68
C PHE A 82 -14.44 9.52 11.15
N ALA A 83 -13.33 9.86 11.80
CA ALA A 83 -12.50 8.96 12.58
C ALA A 83 -12.54 9.41 14.05
N ARG A 84 -12.82 8.50 14.96
CA ARG A 84 -13.04 8.79 16.38
C ARG A 84 -12.01 8.08 17.21
N LYS A 85 -11.42 8.80 18.16
CA LYS A 85 -10.55 8.24 19.19
C LYS A 85 -11.43 7.64 20.28
N SER A 86 -11.06 6.48 20.80
CA SER A 86 -11.69 5.91 21.99
C SER A 86 -11.34 6.75 23.22
N ASP A 87 -12.22 6.80 24.22
CA ASP A 87 -11.94 7.51 25.47
C ASP A 87 -10.93 6.78 26.38
N LYS A 88 -10.60 5.53 26.05
CA LYS A 88 -9.73 4.67 26.86
C LYS A 88 -8.31 4.69 26.33
N THR A 89 -7.37 5.04 27.21
CA THR A 89 -5.95 4.85 26.95
C THR A 89 -5.55 3.39 27.18
N LYS A 90 -4.76 2.85 26.26
CA LYS A 90 -4.19 1.51 26.26
C LYS A 90 -2.66 1.60 26.21
N SER A 91 -1.98 0.51 26.51
CA SER A 91 -0.54 0.38 26.34
C SER A 91 -0.21 -0.86 25.50
N ASP A 92 0.82 -0.78 24.66
CA ASP A 92 1.33 -1.92 23.93
C ASP A 92 2.48 -2.62 24.69
N SER A 93 2.99 -3.72 24.13
CA SER A 93 4.11 -4.47 24.70
C SER A 93 5.39 -3.65 24.84
N SER A 94 5.52 -2.59 24.05
CA SER A 94 6.66 -1.67 24.04
C SER A 94 6.45 -0.47 24.95
N LYS A 95 5.40 -0.50 25.80
CA LYS A 95 5.02 0.56 26.75
C LYS A 95 4.55 1.87 26.12
N ASN A 96 4.35 1.92 24.81
CA ASN A 96 3.73 3.10 24.19
C ASN A 96 2.28 3.20 24.66
N LYS A 97 1.80 4.41 24.92
CA LYS A 97 0.40 4.67 25.28
C LYS A 97 -0.37 5.20 24.09
N TYR A 98 -1.56 4.66 23.86
CA TYR A 98 -2.40 5.03 22.72
C TYR A 98 -3.89 4.93 23.02
N MET A 99 -4.70 5.58 22.19
CA MET A 99 -6.15 5.36 22.09
C MET A 99 -6.44 4.66 20.77
N ASP A 100 -7.41 3.75 20.75
CA ASP A 100 -7.85 3.17 19.48
C ASP A 100 -8.55 4.24 18.64
N VAL A 101 -8.38 4.14 17.32
CA VAL A 101 -9.10 4.98 16.36
C VAL A 101 -10.06 4.10 15.58
N GLU A 102 -11.33 4.47 15.61
CA GLU A 102 -12.42 3.78 14.91
C GLU A 102 -13.01 4.66 13.81
N CYS A 103 -13.49 4.04 12.74
CA CYS A 103 -14.29 4.75 11.76
C CYS A 103 -15.62 5.15 12.40
N GLY A 104 -15.87 6.46 12.53
CA GLY A 104 -17.07 7.03 13.11
C GLY A 104 -18.37 6.70 12.36
N ASN A 105 -18.29 6.18 11.13
CA ASN A 105 -19.45 5.73 10.36
C ASN A 105 -19.81 4.25 10.60
N CYS A 106 -18.82 3.34 10.64
CA CYS A 106 -19.08 1.89 10.68
C CYS A 106 -18.50 1.15 11.89
N GLY A 107 -17.84 1.88 12.79
CA GLY A 107 -17.28 1.39 14.06
C GLY A 107 -16.08 0.45 13.94
N VAL A 108 -15.54 0.23 12.74
CA VAL A 108 -14.37 -0.65 12.59
C VAL A 108 -13.11 0.07 13.08
N GLY A 109 -12.23 -0.64 13.79
CA GLY A 109 -10.90 -0.14 14.13
C GLY A 109 -10.08 0.14 12.87
N ILE A 110 -9.53 1.34 12.76
CA ILE A 110 -8.75 1.82 11.60
C ILE A 110 -7.33 2.25 11.98
N GLY A 111 -7.00 2.35 13.27
CA GLY A 111 -5.65 2.70 13.71
C GLY A 111 -5.54 2.97 15.19
N LYS A 112 -4.48 3.69 15.56
CA LYS A 112 -4.14 4.11 16.92
C LYS A 112 -3.73 5.57 16.92
N TYR A 113 -4.06 6.28 18.00
CA TYR A 113 -3.57 7.62 18.30
C TYR A 113 -2.61 7.51 19.47
N TYR A 114 -1.31 7.63 19.20
CA TYR A 114 -0.28 7.54 20.23
C TYR A 114 -0.22 8.84 21.04
N ILE A 115 -0.11 8.69 22.36
CA ILE A 115 -0.03 9.80 23.34
C ILE A 115 1.39 9.91 23.87
N GLU A 116 2.02 8.76 24.15
CA GLU A 116 3.39 8.65 24.61
C GLU A 116 4.05 7.51 23.84
N THR A 117 5.23 7.77 23.30
CA THR A 117 6.02 6.79 22.56
C THR A 117 7.44 6.72 23.11
N GLU A 118 8.05 5.56 23.01
CA GLU A 118 9.50 5.42 23.21
C GLU A 118 10.27 6.25 22.16
N PRO A 119 11.52 6.67 22.46
CA PRO A 119 12.27 7.60 21.61
C PRO A 119 12.50 7.12 20.17
N ASP A 120 12.59 5.82 19.95
CA ASP A 120 12.77 5.20 18.63
C ASP A 120 11.55 5.33 17.72
N MET A 121 10.38 5.62 18.29
CA MET A 121 9.12 5.84 17.59
C MET A 121 8.74 7.33 17.51
N ALA A 122 9.51 8.22 18.13
CA ALA A 122 9.17 9.64 18.24
C ALA A 122 9.05 10.34 16.89
N ASP A 123 9.88 9.98 15.91
CA ASP A 123 9.85 10.61 14.58
C ASP A 123 8.68 10.12 13.72
N LEU A 124 8.02 9.03 14.11
CA LEU A 124 6.86 8.49 13.40
C LEU A 124 5.56 9.21 13.77
N PHE A 125 5.42 9.84 14.95
CA PHE A 125 4.11 10.27 15.48
C PHE A 125 4.03 11.75 15.86
#